data_AF-A0A960Y7I4-F1
#
_entry.id   AF-A0A960Y7I4-F1
#
_cell.length_a   1.000
_cell.length_b   1.000
_cell.length_c   1.000
_cell.angle_alpha   90.00
_cell.angle_beta   90.00
_cell.angle_gamma   90.00
#
_symmetry.space_group_name_H-M   'P 1'
#
loop_
_entity.id
_entity.type
_entity.pdbx_description
1 polymer ?
#
loop_
_entity_poly.entity_id
_entity_poly.type
_entity_poly.pdbx_seq_one_letter_code
_entity_poly.pdbx_strand_id
1 'polypeptide(L)'
;MKMLLTTLTILALAAVAGAATFQVTQSGTSFSPNDLTINTGDTVEWVWTGGFHTVTNGTGAADPNAGTMFDATLSGGNFSYTFTSAGDVPYFCRPHETFGMTGIIRVSDQVANESATFSAVKSLFR
;
A
#
# COMPACT_ATOMS: atom_id res chain seq x y z
N MET A 1 -53.32 19.16 -15.05
CA MET A 1 -52.43 18.50 -14.05
C MET A 1 -51.08 19.20 -14.12
N LYS A 2 -50.67 19.95 -13.09
CA LYS A 2 -49.35 20.60 -13.05
C LYS A 2 -48.37 19.60 -12.42
N MET A 3 -47.49 19.04 -13.23
CA MET A 3 -46.43 18.14 -12.75
C MET A 3 -45.34 19.01 -12.12
N LEU A 4 -45.24 18.98 -10.79
CA LEU A 4 -44.11 19.58 -10.06
C LEU A 4 -42.86 18.74 -10.35
N LEU A 5 -41.87 19.32 -11.03
CA LEU A 5 -40.53 18.76 -11.11
C LEU A 5 -39.78 19.17 -9.84
N THR A 6 -39.65 18.23 -8.89
CA THR A 6 -38.70 18.36 -7.79
C THR A 6 -37.29 18.05 -8.30
N THR A 7 -36.44 19.06 -8.34
CA THR A 7 -35.00 18.90 -8.55
C THR A 7 -34.39 18.16 -7.36
N LEU A 8 -33.95 16.92 -7.59
CA LEU A 8 -33.18 16.14 -6.64
C LEU A 8 -31.71 16.59 -6.72
N THR A 9 -31.27 17.42 -5.78
CA THR A 9 -29.85 17.78 -5.63
C THR A 9 -29.11 16.55 -5.12
N ILE A 10 -28.47 15.80 -6.02
CA ILE A 10 -27.52 14.75 -5.64
C ILE A 10 -26.24 15.46 -5.21
N LEU A 11 -26.04 15.57 -3.89
CA LEU A 11 -24.76 15.96 -3.32
C LEU A 11 -23.80 14.78 -3.49
N ALA A 12 -23.05 14.76 -4.60
CA ALA A 12 -21.98 13.79 -4.79
C ALA A 12 -20.88 14.08 -3.75
N LEU A 13 -20.82 13.26 -2.71
CA LEU A 13 -19.71 13.27 -1.77
C LEU A 13 -18.52 12.62 -2.48
N ALA A 14 -17.65 13.42 -3.09
CA ALA A 14 -16.35 12.94 -3.54
C ALA A 14 -15.56 12.53 -2.28
N ALA A 15 -15.43 11.23 -2.03
CA ALA A 15 -14.49 10.75 -1.04
C ALA A 15 -13.10 11.12 -1.54
N VAL A 16 -12.47 12.11 -0.92
CA VAL A 16 -11.06 12.41 -1.15
C VAL A 16 -10.31 11.18 -0.63
N ALA A 17 -9.89 10.29 -1.53
CA ALA A 17 -9.06 9.15 -1.18
C ALA A 17 -7.69 9.69 -0.72
N GLY A 18 -7.57 9.98 0.57
CA GLY A 18 -6.33 10.43 1.18
C GLY A 18 -5.34 9.28 1.29
N ALA A 19 -4.05 9.61 1.21
CA ALA A 19 -2.97 8.69 1.52
C ALA A 19 -3.18 8.06 2.91
N ALA A 20 -3.23 6.74 2.97
CA ALA A 20 -3.37 5.98 4.20
C ALA A 20 -2.01 5.44 4.66
N THR A 21 -1.90 5.12 5.95
CA THR A 21 -0.74 4.39 6.51
C THR A 21 -1.17 2.99 6.92
N PHE A 22 -0.44 1.99 6.44
CA PHE A 22 -0.62 0.58 6.77
C PHE A 22 0.56 0.10 7.61
N GLN A 23 0.31 -0.83 8.53
CA GLN A 23 1.37 -1.39 9.36
C GLN A 23 1.73 -2.82 8.94
N VAL A 24 3.03 -3.08 8.92
CA VAL A 24 3.61 -4.43 8.84
C VAL A 24 4.43 -4.65 10.11
N THR A 25 3.99 -5.56 10.96
CA THR A 25 4.70 -5.87 12.20
C THR A 25 5.76 -6.93 11.93
N GLN A 26 7.01 -6.65 12.28
CA GLN A 26 8.03 -7.68 12.39
C GLN A 26 7.73 -8.53 13.63
N SER A 27 7.67 -9.86 13.48
CA SER A 27 7.43 -10.81 14.58
C SER A 27 8.34 -12.02 14.40
N GLY A 28 9.32 -12.20 15.31
CA GLY A 28 10.37 -13.19 15.11
C GLY A 28 11.07 -12.99 13.76
N THR A 29 11.16 -14.04 12.95
CA THR A 29 11.73 -13.99 11.59
C THR A 29 10.66 -13.84 10.50
N SER A 30 9.57 -13.12 10.78
CA SER A 30 8.45 -12.93 9.85
C SER A 30 7.98 -11.48 9.80
N PHE A 31 7.35 -11.11 8.69
CA PHE A 31 6.57 -9.88 8.53
C PHE A 31 5.07 -10.22 8.59
N SER A 32 4.26 -9.39 9.25
CA SER A 32 2.81 -9.61 9.39
C SER A 32 2.01 -8.31 9.20
N PRO A 33 1.15 -8.21 8.17
CA PRO A 33 1.01 -9.18 7.08
C PRO A 33 2.28 -9.23 6.21
N ASN A 34 2.59 -10.40 5.65
CA ASN A 34 3.65 -10.55 4.65
C ASN A 34 3.15 -10.29 3.22
N ASP A 35 1.84 -10.16 3.04
CA ASP A 35 1.18 -9.84 1.78
C ASP A 35 0.19 -8.70 2.03
N LEU A 36 0.50 -7.53 1.50
CA LEU A 36 -0.28 -6.32 1.75
C LEU A 36 -0.63 -5.64 0.42
N THR A 37 -1.92 -5.39 0.20
CA THR A 37 -2.39 -4.57 -0.92
C THR A 37 -2.67 -3.15 -0.43
N ILE A 38 -2.08 -2.17 -1.11
CA ILE A 38 -2.26 -0.74 -0.88
C ILE A 38 -2.50 -0.04 -2.21
N ASN A 39 -2.67 1.28 -2.17
CA ASN A 39 -2.77 2.09 -3.37
C ASN A 39 -1.57 3.04 -3.51
N THR A 40 -1.37 3.57 -4.71
CA THR A 40 -0.43 4.67 -4.95
C THR A 40 -0.75 5.86 -4.04
N GLY A 41 0.27 6.37 -3.37
CA GLY A 41 0.19 7.45 -2.38
C GLY A 41 0.20 6.95 -0.94
N ASP A 42 -0.09 5.67 -0.69
CA ASP A 42 -0.12 5.10 0.66
C ASP A 42 1.31 4.89 1.22
N THR A 43 1.39 4.86 2.55
CA THR A 43 2.62 4.59 3.30
C THR A 43 2.54 3.26 4.02
N VAL A 44 3.61 2.49 4.01
CA VAL A 44 3.76 1.31 4.87
C VAL A 44 4.75 1.64 5.97
N GLU A 45 4.34 1.41 7.22
CA GLU A 45 5.18 1.45 8.41
C GLU A 45 5.50 0.03 8.87
N TRP A 46 6.78 -0.35 8.81
CA TRP A 46 7.28 -1.56 9.43
C TRP A 46 7.54 -1.31 10.92
N VAL A 47 6.80 -2.02 11.77
CA VAL A 47 6.89 -1.91 13.23
C VAL A 47 7.88 -2.93 13.77
N TRP A 48 8.88 -2.44 14.51
CA TRP A 48 9.88 -3.28 15.15
C TRP A 48 9.37 -3.82 16.48
N THR A 49 9.55 -5.12 16.73
CA THR A 49 9.17 -5.74 18.02
C THR A 49 10.33 -6.39 18.77
N GLY A 50 11.49 -6.55 18.14
CA GLY A 50 12.69 -7.05 18.80
C GLY A 50 13.80 -7.45 17.83
N GLY A 51 15.01 -7.66 18.35
CA GLY A 51 16.14 -8.16 17.56
C GLY A 51 16.69 -7.18 16.52
N PHE A 52 17.39 -7.72 15.53
CA PHE A 52 18.00 -6.99 14.43
C PHE A 52 17.43 -7.48 13.10
N HIS A 53 16.76 -6.59 12.36
CA HIS A 53 16.17 -6.92 11.07
C HIS A 53 16.50 -5.83 10.05
N THR A 54 16.25 -6.12 8.78
CA THR A 54 16.21 -5.10 7.72
C THR A 54 14.89 -5.18 6.97
N VAL A 55 14.55 -4.10 6.28
CA VAL A 55 13.49 -4.02 5.29
C VAL A 55 14.16 -3.56 4.01
N THR A 56 14.34 -4.50 3.08
CA THR A 56 15.09 -4.29 1.84
C THR A 56 14.23 -4.71 0.67
N ASN A 57 13.91 -3.80 -0.25
CA ASN A 57 13.15 -4.18 -1.46
C ASN A 57 13.98 -5.15 -2.32
N GLY A 58 13.31 -6.00 -3.08
CA GLY A 58 13.92 -6.99 -3.95
C GLY A 58 13.48 -8.41 -3.61
N THR A 59 13.88 -9.35 -4.47
CA THR A 59 13.53 -10.77 -4.35
C THR A 59 14.52 -11.59 -3.53
N GLY A 60 15.63 -10.97 -3.09
CA GLY A 60 16.67 -11.60 -2.29
C GLY A 60 18.04 -10.93 -2.46
N ALA A 61 19.06 -11.39 -1.74
CA ALA A 61 20.39 -10.78 -1.76
C ALA A 61 21.10 -10.85 -3.13
N ALA A 62 20.71 -11.80 -3.99
CA ALA A 62 21.24 -11.95 -5.35
C ALA A 62 20.53 -11.06 -6.39
N ASP A 63 19.43 -10.40 -6.02
CA ASP A 63 18.71 -9.50 -6.90
C ASP A 63 19.56 -8.24 -7.16
N PRO A 64 19.91 -7.92 -8.42
CA PRO A 64 20.71 -6.73 -8.73
C PRO A 64 19.98 -5.42 -8.41
N ASN A 65 18.66 -5.45 -8.23
CA ASN A 65 17.84 -4.31 -7.83
C ASN A 65 17.51 -4.32 -6.32
N ALA A 66 18.12 -5.20 -5.54
CA ALA A 66 17.92 -5.22 -4.09
C ALA A 66 18.32 -3.87 -3.47
N GLY A 67 17.43 -3.29 -2.68
CA GLY A 67 17.67 -2.04 -1.96
C GLY A 67 17.62 -0.76 -2.79
N THR A 68 17.24 -0.82 -4.07
CA THR A 68 17.17 0.39 -4.92
C THR A 68 16.01 1.33 -4.59
N MET A 69 14.91 0.81 -4.05
CA MET A 69 13.77 1.61 -3.58
C MET A 69 13.91 1.95 -2.09
N PHE A 70 14.24 0.96 -1.28
CA PHE A 70 14.49 1.10 0.16
C PHE A 70 15.41 -0.02 0.67
N ASP A 71 16.35 0.36 1.53
CA ASP A 71 17.20 -0.56 2.29
C ASP A 71 17.42 0.03 3.68
N ALA A 72 16.63 -0.44 4.66
CA ALA A 72 16.59 0.15 5.99
C ALA A 72 16.85 -0.89 7.09
N THR A 73 17.61 -0.50 8.10
CA THR A 73 17.71 -1.26 9.35
C THR A 73 16.41 -1.09 10.15
N LEU A 74 15.86 -2.19 10.64
CA LEU A 74 14.71 -2.25 11.54
C LEU A 74 15.18 -2.80 12.90
N SER A 75 15.70 -1.90 13.74
CA SER A 75 16.24 -2.22 15.06
C SER A 75 16.12 -1.04 16.00
N GLY A 76 15.32 -1.18 17.07
CA GLY A 76 15.08 -0.12 18.05
C GLY A 76 14.17 1.02 17.56
N GLY A 77 13.57 0.89 16.38
CA GLY A 77 12.67 1.88 15.80
C GLY A 77 11.93 1.35 14.57
N ASN A 78 10.87 2.04 14.19
CA ASN A 78 10.06 1.72 13.00
C ASN A 78 10.69 2.30 11.73
N PHE A 79 10.33 1.74 10.58
CA PHE A 79 10.70 2.26 9.27
C PHE A 79 9.43 2.52 8.45
N SER A 80 9.37 3.62 7.70
CA SER A 80 8.22 3.93 6.84
C SER A 80 8.64 4.26 5.41
N TYR A 81 7.84 3.84 4.43
CA TYR A 81 8.03 4.14 3.02
C TYR A 81 6.71 4.45 2.32
N THR A 82 6.66 5.52 1.53
CA THR A 82 5.50 5.93 0.74
C THR A 82 5.64 5.45 -0.70
N PHE A 83 4.64 4.71 -1.19
CA PHE A 83 4.65 4.10 -2.52
C PHE A 83 3.97 5.01 -3.53
N THR A 84 4.70 5.53 -4.51
CA THR A 84 4.19 6.50 -5.49
C THR A 84 3.95 5.93 -6.88
N SER A 85 4.25 4.64 -7.10
CA SER A 85 4.08 3.94 -8.38
C SER A 85 3.41 2.60 -8.15
N ALA A 86 2.45 2.25 -9.01
CA ALA A 86 1.80 0.95 -8.97
C ALA A 86 2.75 -0.19 -9.35
N GLY A 87 2.46 -1.39 -8.85
CA GLY A 87 3.24 -2.60 -9.08
C GLY A 87 3.47 -3.43 -7.82
N ASP A 88 4.03 -4.61 -8.03
CA ASP A 88 4.41 -5.53 -6.96
C ASP A 88 5.83 -5.20 -6.49
N VAL A 89 5.98 -4.94 -5.19
CA VAL A 89 7.26 -4.65 -4.54
C VAL A 89 7.57 -5.75 -3.53
N PRO A 90 8.29 -6.82 -3.96
CA PRO A 90 8.82 -7.80 -3.02
C PRO A 90 9.87 -7.16 -2.13
N TYR A 91 10.00 -7.66 -0.91
CA TYR A 91 11.03 -7.23 0.04
C TYR A 91 11.41 -8.38 0.97
N PHE A 92 12.58 -8.25 1.58
CA PHE A 92 13.15 -9.27 2.45
C PHE A 92 14.00 -8.66 3.57
N CYS A 93 14.28 -9.47 4.58
CA CYS A 93 15.23 -9.15 5.63
C CYS A 93 16.56 -9.83 5.33
N ARG A 94 17.61 -9.05 5.04
CA ARG A 94 18.94 -9.56 4.66
C ARG A 94 19.49 -10.63 5.61
N PRO A 95 19.53 -10.43 6.95
CA PRO A 95 20.07 -11.44 7.86
C PRO A 95 19.17 -12.68 8.00
N HIS A 96 17.91 -12.63 7.57
CA HIS A 96 16.93 -13.70 7.78
C HIS A 96 16.29 -14.25 6.49
N GLU A 97 16.86 -13.91 5.34
CA GLU A 97 16.36 -14.36 4.03
C GLU A 97 16.35 -15.88 3.92
N THR A 98 17.39 -16.54 4.43
CA THR A 98 17.49 -18.01 4.45
C THR A 98 16.43 -18.69 5.34
N PHE A 99 15.81 -17.94 6.24
CA PHE A 99 14.67 -18.39 7.06
C PHE A 99 13.31 -18.05 6.40
N GLY A 100 13.31 -17.48 5.20
CA GLY A 100 12.10 -17.10 4.46
C GLY A 100 11.47 -15.78 4.90
N MET A 101 12.21 -14.92 5.61
CA MET A 101 11.71 -13.62 6.08
C MET A 101 11.53 -12.65 4.91
N THR A 102 10.39 -12.76 4.24
CA THR A 102 10.03 -12.07 3.00
C THR A 102 8.61 -11.53 3.08
N GLY A 103 8.32 -10.53 2.26
CA GLY A 103 6.97 -10.05 2.05
C GLY A 103 6.80 -9.39 0.69
N ILE A 104 5.58 -8.99 0.38
CA ILE A 104 5.21 -8.31 -0.86
C ILE A 104 4.20 -7.20 -0.57
N ILE A 105 4.47 -6.02 -1.13
CA ILE A 105 3.52 -4.91 -1.17
C ILE A 105 2.97 -4.84 -2.59
N ARG A 106 1.65 -4.98 -2.75
CA ARG A 106 0.96 -4.81 -4.02
C ARG A 106 0.35 -3.42 -4.09
N VAL A 107 0.90 -2.58 -4.95
CA VAL A 107 0.48 -1.18 -5.09
C VAL A 107 -0.46 -1.06 -6.29
N SER A 108 -1.71 -0.70 -6.03
CA SER A 108 -2.73 -0.46 -7.06
C SER A 108 -2.83 1.02 -7.43
N ASP A 109 -3.12 1.33 -8.69
CA ASP A 109 -3.40 2.71 -9.10
C ASP A 109 -4.73 3.21 -8.52
N GLN A 110 -4.72 4.36 -7.84
CA GLN A 110 -5.94 5.02 -7.36
C GLN A 110 -6.92 5.38 -8.49
N VAL A 111 -6.42 5.56 -9.72
CA VAL A 111 -7.23 5.93 -10.91
C VAL A 111 -8.26 4.84 -11.27
N ALA A 112 -8.00 3.57 -10.92
CA ALA A 112 -8.95 2.49 -11.13
C ALA A 112 -10.23 2.68 -10.27
N ASN A 113 -10.10 3.29 -9.10
CA ASN A 113 -11.22 3.56 -8.19
C ASN A 113 -12.01 4.82 -8.59
N GLU A 114 -11.37 5.79 -9.25
CA GLU A 114 -12.06 6.97 -9.80
C GLU A 114 -12.87 6.65 -11.07
N SER A 115 -12.45 5.67 -11.88
CA SER A 115 -13.26 5.24 -13.04
C SER A 115 -14.59 4.61 -12.64
N ALA A 116 -14.65 3.93 -11.49
CA ALA A 116 -15.88 3.33 -10.96
C ALA A 116 -16.87 4.42 -10.50
N THR A 117 -16.39 5.46 -9.82
CA THR A 117 -17.20 6.62 -9.44
C THR A 117 -17.65 7.43 -10.65
N PHE A 118 -16.79 7.65 -11.65
CA PHE A 118 -17.18 8.36 -12.87
C PHE A 118 -18.27 7.61 -13.68
N SER A 119 -18.19 6.28 -13.73
CA SER A 119 -19.21 5.45 -14.37
C SER A 119 -20.56 5.51 -13.63
N ALA A 120 -20.53 5.45 -12.30
CA ALA A 120 -21.72 5.59 -11.46
C ALA A 120 -22.38 6.97 -11.63
N VAL A 121 -21.59 8.04 -11.67
CA VAL A 121 -22.08 9.41 -11.92
C VAL A 121 -22.69 9.53 -13.32
N LYS A 122 -22.06 8.94 -14.36
CA LYS A 122 -22.59 8.96 -15.73
C LYS A 122 -23.91 8.19 -15.88
N SER A 123 -24.13 7.16 -15.08
CA SER A 123 -25.40 6.42 -15.04
C SER A 123 -26.55 7.22 -14.43
N LEU A 124 -26.26 8.25 -13.62
CA LEU A 124 -27.27 9.10 -12.99
C LEU A 124 -27.79 10.22 -13.91
N PHE A 125 -27.13 10.43 -15.06
CA PHE A 125 -27.49 11.44 -16.06
C PHE A 125 -28.02 10.84 -17.38
N ARG A 126 -28.55 9.61 -17.35
CA ARG A 126 -29.25 8.97 -18.48
C ARG A 126 -30.73 8.82 -18.20
#